data_AF-A0ABD1SLK2-F1
#
_entry.id   AF-A0ABD1SLK2-F1
#
_cell.length_a   1.000
_cell.length_b   1.000
_cell.length_c   1.000
_cell.angle_alpha   90.00
_cell.angle_beta   90.00
_cell.angle_gamma   90.00
#
_symmetry.space_group_name_H-M   'P 1'
#
loop_
_entity.id
_entity.type
_entity.pdbx_description
1 polymer ?
#
loop_
_entity_poly.entity_id
_entity_poly.type
_entity_poly.pdbx_seq_one_letter_code
_entity_poly.pdbx_strand_id
1 'polypeptide(L)'
;MLDAPKSLPISHNVVSVVKHLLSAPDGRELDLPFEVTDEEREIILFPRSCFILGRSGTGKTTVSTMKLYWKMEQLGFVSDGFSPNLRSDVTFLHQIFITVSPKLCYAVKQHVSRLRRFADGVQYYTDNTFIDMDGIDEMAKFQDIRDTFVGIQPRTYPLVITFRKFLMMLDGTIDNSYLDRFYAVRGYSKENRSSRLISVQTCLRTKEVNYDRFCCFYRPHFNKKLIKNLDSSRVFAEIMSHIKGGLSLKDYVSVSTFY
;
A
#
# COMPACT_ATOMS: atom_id res chain seq x y z
N MET A 1 31.42 -35.44 43.80
CA MET A 1 30.89 -34.23 44.47
C MET A 1 31.37 -33.05 43.65
N LEU A 2 30.52 -32.60 42.72
CA LEU A 2 30.83 -31.52 41.77
C LEU A 2 29.97 -30.33 42.19
N ASP A 3 30.63 -29.24 42.56
CA ASP A 3 30.01 -28.01 43.04
C ASP A 3 29.19 -27.33 41.94
N ALA A 4 27.99 -26.90 42.31
CA ALA A 4 27.10 -26.11 41.48
C ALA A 4 27.71 -24.72 41.19
N PRO A 5 27.60 -24.19 39.95
CA PRO A 5 28.05 -22.84 39.67
C PRO A 5 27.14 -21.81 40.35
N LYS A 6 27.77 -20.95 41.15
CA LYS A 6 27.18 -19.79 41.82
C LYS A 6 26.57 -18.84 40.79
N SER A 7 25.32 -18.45 41.01
CA SER A 7 24.65 -17.37 40.29
C SER A 7 25.37 -16.04 40.52
N LEU A 8 25.82 -15.40 39.42
CA LEU A 8 26.18 -13.99 39.44
C LEU A 8 24.91 -13.14 39.34
N PRO A 9 24.85 -11.98 40.04
CA PRO A 9 23.70 -11.10 39.96
C PRO A 9 23.64 -10.49 38.57
N ILE A 10 22.51 -10.69 37.89
CA ILE A 10 22.20 -10.00 36.63
C ILE A 10 22.16 -8.51 36.96
N SER A 11 23.19 -7.80 36.52
CA SER A 11 23.28 -6.35 36.65
C SER A 11 22.02 -5.71 36.07
N HIS A 12 21.45 -4.80 36.84
CA HIS A 12 20.18 -4.08 36.66
C HIS A 12 20.10 -3.16 35.42
N ASN A 13 20.85 -3.48 34.35
CA ASN A 13 21.03 -2.66 33.14
C ASN A 13 20.49 -3.31 31.86
N VAL A 14 19.84 -4.48 31.91
CA VAL A 14 19.27 -5.13 30.71
C VAL A 14 17.76 -4.87 30.56
N VAL A 15 17.09 -4.38 31.60
CA VAL A 15 15.65 -4.05 31.57
C VAL A 15 15.37 -2.63 31.03
N SER A 16 16.41 -1.79 30.87
CA SER A 16 16.26 -0.39 30.43
C SER A 16 16.35 -0.19 28.90
N VAL A 17 16.65 -1.22 28.11
CA VAL A 17 16.98 -1.06 26.68
C VAL A 17 15.79 -1.33 25.75
N VAL A 18 14.69 -1.92 26.24
CA VAL A 18 13.62 -2.42 25.34
C VAL A 18 12.48 -1.41 25.09
N LYS A 19 12.39 -0.31 25.86
CA LYS A 19 11.39 0.76 25.65
C LYS A 19 11.77 1.85 24.63
N HIS A 20 12.98 1.85 24.05
CA HIS A 20 13.54 3.03 23.37
C HIS A 20 13.72 2.96 21.84
N LEU A 21 12.95 2.16 21.09
CA LEU A 21 13.16 2.03 19.61
C LEU A 21 11.94 2.37 18.75
N LEU A 22 10.90 2.95 19.36
CA LEU A 22 9.92 3.81 18.66
C LEU A 22 10.05 5.23 19.21
N SER A 23 11.28 5.68 19.44
CA SER A 23 11.55 7.07 19.75
C SER A 23 11.82 7.78 18.43
N ALA A 24 11.20 8.95 18.24
CA ALA A 24 11.65 9.89 17.24
C ALA A 24 13.16 10.16 17.49
N PRO A 25 13.94 10.50 16.45
CA PRO A 25 15.40 10.61 16.59
C PRO A 25 15.89 11.73 17.54
N ASP A 26 14.99 12.55 18.08
CA ASP A 26 15.24 13.51 19.16
C ASP A 26 15.03 12.92 20.58
N GLY A 27 14.81 11.61 20.67
CA GLY A 27 14.59 10.90 21.94
C GLY A 27 13.17 11.02 22.48
N ARG A 28 12.25 11.72 21.78
CA ARG A 28 10.83 11.71 22.17
C ARG A 28 10.24 10.36 21.83
N GLU A 29 9.60 9.73 22.81
CA GLU A 29 8.74 8.58 22.57
C GLU A 29 7.67 9.00 21.55
N LEU A 30 7.56 8.28 20.43
CA LEU A 30 6.32 8.31 19.67
C LEU A 30 5.31 7.63 20.59
N ASP A 31 4.66 8.43 21.42
CA ASP A 31 3.57 8.00 22.28
C ASP A 31 2.38 7.72 21.35
N LEU A 32 2.46 6.58 20.65
CA LEU A 32 1.47 6.19 19.68
C LEU A 32 0.11 6.20 20.38
N PRO A 33 -0.97 6.63 19.72
CA PRO A 33 -2.30 6.69 20.34
C PRO A 33 -2.84 5.31 20.80
N PHE A 34 -2.05 4.25 20.63
CA PHE A 34 -2.27 2.89 21.12
C PHE A 34 -0.92 2.16 21.26
N GLU A 35 -0.86 1.23 22.20
CA GLU A 35 0.30 0.37 22.44
C GLU A 35 0.51 -0.61 21.27
N VAL A 36 1.75 -0.71 20.79
CA VAL A 36 2.15 -1.64 19.71
C VAL A 36 2.88 -2.81 20.35
N THR A 37 2.49 -4.04 20.01
CA THR A 37 3.16 -5.23 20.58
C THR A 37 4.59 -5.37 20.05
N ASP A 38 5.43 -6.16 20.75
CA ASP A 38 6.80 -6.41 20.30
C ASP A 38 6.84 -7.06 18.91
N GLU A 39 5.90 -7.96 18.61
CA GLU A 39 5.79 -8.59 17.28
C GLU A 39 5.36 -7.58 16.21
N GLU A 40 4.37 -6.74 16.49
CA GLU A 40 3.94 -5.70 15.57
C GLU A 40 5.07 -4.71 15.27
N ARG A 41 5.85 -4.36 16.29
CA ARG A 41 7.02 -3.50 16.20
C ARG A 41 8.13 -4.12 15.35
N GLU A 42 8.40 -5.41 15.51
CA GLU A 42 9.36 -6.12 14.65
C GLU A 42 8.96 -6.00 13.18
N ILE A 43 7.67 -6.17 12.86
CA ILE A 43 7.16 -6.06 11.49
C ILE A 43 7.29 -4.62 10.94
N ILE A 44 6.98 -3.61 11.77
CA ILE A 44 7.09 -2.19 11.41
C ILE A 44 8.55 -1.84 11.07
N LEU A 45 9.49 -2.26 11.91
CA LEU A 45 10.91 -1.96 11.77
C LEU A 45 11.61 -2.84 10.72
N PHE A 46 10.97 -3.94 10.29
CA PHE A 46 11.56 -4.87 9.34
C PHE A 46 12.01 -4.15 8.04
N PRO A 47 13.30 -4.16 7.69
CA PRO A 47 13.84 -3.25 6.67
C PRO A 47 13.55 -3.67 5.23
N ARG A 48 13.14 -4.93 5.01
CA ARG A 48 12.92 -5.51 3.68
C ARG A 48 11.43 -5.67 3.39
N SER A 49 11.12 -6.12 2.17
CA SER A 49 9.78 -6.58 1.79
C SER A 49 9.37 -7.76 2.64
N CYS A 50 8.12 -7.76 3.12
CA CYS A 50 7.55 -8.84 3.91
C CYS A 50 6.11 -9.13 3.51
N PHE A 51 5.67 -10.37 3.76
CA PHE A 51 4.27 -10.76 3.71
C PHE A 51 3.74 -10.85 5.14
N ILE A 52 2.62 -10.16 5.42
CA ILE A 52 1.98 -10.18 6.73
C ILE A 52 0.71 -11.01 6.63
N LEU A 53 0.72 -12.20 7.23
CA LEU A 53 -0.42 -13.11 7.26
C LEU A 53 -1.17 -12.95 8.58
N GLY A 54 -2.51 -12.99 8.53
CA GLY A 54 -3.33 -12.89 9.74
C GLY A 54 -4.82 -12.80 9.44
N ARG A 55 -5.67 -13.19 10.39
CA ARG A 55 -7.13 -13.14 10.27
C ARG A 55 -7.65 -11.72 10.16
N SER A 56 -8.91 -11.53 9.74
CA SER A 56 -9.53 -10.20 9.80
C SER A 56 -9.48 -9.66 11.24
N GLY A 57 -9.19 -8.37 11.41
CA GLY A 57 -9.08 -7.72 12.72
C GLY A 57 -7.72 -7.82 13.43
N THR A 58 -6.73 -8.57 12.91
CA THR A 58 -5.43 -8.77 13.57
C THR A 58 -4.39 -7.66 13.31
N GLY A 59 -4.80 -6.39 13.22
CA GLY A 59 -3.84 -5.27 13.13
C GLY A 59 -2.99 -5.14 11.84
N LYS A 60 -3.09 -6.04 10.85
CA LYS A 60 -2.26 -6.00 9.62
C LYS A 60 -2.20 -4.64 8.92
N THR A 61 -3.36 -4.01 8.73
CA THR A 61 -3.45 -2.68 8.12
C THR A 61 -2.79 -1.63 9.01
N THR A 62 -2.98 -1.73 10.33
CA THR A 62 -2.38 -0.85 11.33
C THR A 62 -0.87 -0.90 11.24
N VAL A 63 -0.27 -2.09 11.33
CA VAL A 63 1.17 -2.34 11.19
C VAL A 63 1.72 -1.83 9.86
N SER A 64 1.01 -2.09 8.75
CA SER A 64 1.42 -1.59 7.43
C SER A 64 1.38 -0.06 7.33
N THR A 65 0.37 0.56 7.94
CA THR A 65 0.22 2.02 7.99
C THR A 65 1.29 2.66 8.88
N MET A 66 1.61 2.03 10.00
CA MET A 66 2.69 2.47 10.89
C MET A 66 4.05 2.36 10.20
N LYS A 67 4.31 1.27 9.48
CA LYS A 67 5.52 1.12 8.67
C LYS A 67 5.65 2.21 7.59
N LEU A 68 4.55 2.50 6.89
CA LEU A 68 4.47 3.58 5.89
C LEU A 68 4.82 4.93 6.53
N TYR A 69 4.22 5.24 7.68
CA TYR A 69 4.48 6.48 8.42
C TYR A 69 5.93 6.56 8.91
N TRP A 70 6.42 5.51 9.58
CA TRP A 70 7.79 5.42 10.10
C TRP A 70 8.84 5.67 9.03
N LYS A 71 8.67 5.11 7.82
CA LYS A 71 9.58 5.34 6.69
C LYS A 71 9.60 6.79 6.21
N MET A 72 8.47 7.49 6.31
CA MET A 72 8.39 8.91 5.97
C MET A 72 9.14 9.77 6.99
N GLU A 73 8.93 9.52 8.29
CA GLU A 73 9.59 10.27 9.37
C GLU A 73 11.12 10.11 9.35
N GLN A 74 11.60 8.88 9.13
CA GLN A 74 13.04 8.62 9.03
C GLN A 74 13.71 9.44 7.93
N LEU A 75 13.05 9.64 6.78
CA LEU A 75 13.60 10.43 5.69
C LEU A 75 13.53 11.94 5.98
N GLY A 76 12.44 12.40 6.62
CA GLY A 76 12.31 13.78 7.07
C GLY A 76 13.42 14.19 8.03
N PHE A 77 13.76 13.31 8.98
CA PHE A 77 14.85 13.55 9.93
C PHE A 77 16.24 13.56 9.27
N VAL A 78 16.50 12.62 8.36
CA VAL A 78 17.76 12.61 7.59
C VAL A 78 17.93 13.92 6.82
N SER A 79 16.86 14.50 6.29
CA SER A 79 16.93 15.78 5.56
C SER A 79 17.21 17.00 6.45
N ASP A 80 16.86 16.97 7.74
CA ASP A 80 17.01 18.12 8.66
C ASP A 80 18.38 18.11 9.38
N GLY A 81 19.02 16.94 9.46
CA GLY A 81 20.38 16.78 10.01
C GLY A 81 21.52 17.22 9.07
N PHE A 82 21.24 17.53 7.81
CA PHE A 82 22.23 18.06 6.86
C PHE A 82 22.18 19.59 6.78
N SER A 83 23.37 20.22 6.88
CA SER A 83 23.60 21.65 6.71
C SER A 83 22.78 22.28 5.55
N PRO A 84 22.22 23.49 5.73
CA PRO A 84 21.34 24.16 4.74
C PRO A 84 22.02 24.49 3.40
N ASN A 85 23.29 24.12 3.20
CA ASN A 85 24.05 24.37 1.98
C ASN A 85 24.00 23.22 0.96
N LEU A 86 23.31 22.09 1.23
CA LEU A 86 23.11 20.98 0.26
C LEU A 86 21.64 20.88 -0.22
N ARG A 87 20.98 22.01 -0.44
CA ARG A 87 19.54 22.13 -0.76
C ARG A 87 19.10 21.65 -2.16
N SER A 88 19.87 20.83 -2.87
CA SER A 88 19.48 20.40 -4.23
C SER A 88 18.86 19.00 -4.33
N ASP A 89 19.05 18.10 -3.36
CA ASP A 89 18.51 16.73 -3.42
C ASP A 89 17.93 16.30 -2.07
N VAL A 90 16.91 17.01 -1.59
CA VAL A 90 16.02 16.44 -0.58
C VAL A 90 15.35 15.23 -1.23
N THR A 91 15.83 14.03 -0.91
CA THR A 91 15.19 12.80 -1.38
C THR A 91 13.81 12.72 -0.74
N PHE A 92 12.76 12.72 -1.57
CA PHE A 92 11.38 12.59 -1.10
C PHE A 92 10.91 11.16 -1.28
N LEU A 93 10.20 10.61 -0.28
CA LEU A 93 9.71 9.25 -0.35
C LEU A 93 8.36 9.19 -1.06
N HIS A 94 8.36 8.73 -2.31
CA HIS A 94 7.15 8.54 -3.11
C HIS A 94 6.40 7.25 -2.75
N GLN A 95 5.98 7.11 -1.47
CA GLN A 95 5.30 5.90 -0.99
C GLN A 95 3.85 5.80 -1.47
N ILE A 96 3.41 4.59 -1.81
CA ILE A 96 2.03 4.32 -2.23
C ILE A 96 1.45 3.18 -1.37
N PHE A 97 0.32 3.43 -0.73
CA PHE A 97 -0.51 2.43 -0.09
C PHE A 97 -1.69 2.09 -1.02
N ILE A 98 -1.72 0.85 -1.50
CA ILE A 98 -2.75 0.36 -2.42
C ILE A 98 -3.68 -0.61 -1.70
N THR A 99 -4.99 -0.41 -1.86
CA THR A 99 -6.01 -1.36 -1.38
C THR A 99 -7.14 -1.51 -2.39
N VAL A 100 -7.94 -2.57 -2.26
CA VAL A 100 -9.16 -2.74 -3.07
C VAL A 100 -10.33 -1.91 -2.53
N SER A 101 -10.31 -1.53 -1.25
CA SER A 101 -11.46 -0.90 -0.57
C SER A 101 -11.29 0.62 -0.44
N PRO A 102 -12.17 1.44 -1.04
CA PRO A 102 -12.18 2.88 -0.83
C PRO A 102 -12.41 3.26 0.64
N LYS A 103 -13.22 2.47 1.38
CA LYS A 103 -13.43 2.66 2.82
C LYS A 103 -12.12 2.49 3.59
N LEU A 104 -11.31 1.50 3.20
CA LEU A 104 -10.00 1.28 3.79
C LEU A 104 -9.01 2.39 3.41
N CYS A 105 -9.07 2.93 2.19
CA CYS A 105 -8.28 4.13 1.84
C CYS A 105 -8.60 5.29 2.80
N TYR A 106 -9.88 5.56 3.06
CA TYR A 106 -10.27 6.62 3.99
C TYR A 106 -9.75 6.35 5.40
N ALA A 107 -9.95 5.13 5.93
CA ALA A 107 -9.46 4.77 7.25
C ALA A 107 -7.94 4.92 7.39
N VAL A 108 -7.17 4.52 6.37
CA VAL A 108 -5.71 4.67 6.35
C VAL A 108 -5.31 6.15 6.25
N LYS A 109 -5.96 6.96 5.38
CA LYS A 109 -5.72 8.42 5.31
C LYS A 109 -5.95 9.10 6.66
N GLN A 110 -7.05 8.76 7.34
CA GLN A 110 -7.36 9.28 8.67
C GLN A 110 -6.31 8.84 9.70
N HIS A 111 -5.88 7.59 9.65
CA HIS A 111 -4.85 7.09 10.54
C HIS A 111 -3.51 7.81 10.35
N VAL A 112 -3.04 7.98 9.10
CA VAL A 112 -1.81 8.75 8.79
C VAL A 112 -1.95 10.21 9.23
N SER A 113 -3.10 10.84 8.98
CA SER A 113 -3.37 12.22 9.42
C SER A 113 -3.29 12.37 10.94
N ARG A 114 -3.86 11.42 11.69
CA ARG A 114 -3.77 11.39 13.16
C ARG A 114 -2.33 11.24 13.63
N LEU A 115 -1.53 10.37 13.00
CA LEU A 115 -0.11 10.19 13.36
C LEU A 115 0.71 11.45 13.11
N ARG A 116 0.53 12.12 11.97
CA ARG A 116 1.19 13.41 11.68
C ARG A 116 0.85 14.48 12.72
N ARG A 117 -0.44 14.68 12.98
CA ARG A 117 -0.91 15.68 13.95
C ARG A 117 -0.37 15.41 15.36
N PHE A 118 -0.26 14.13 15.72
CA PHE A 118 0.31 13.72 16.99
C PHE A 118 1.80 14.10 17.09
N ALA A 119 2.59 13.81 16.04
CA ALA A 119 4.01 14.19 15.98
C ALA A 119 4.21 15.72 16.00
N ASP A 120 3.31 16.48 15.37
CA ASP A 120 3.35 17.96 15.35
C ASP A 120 2.91 18.60 16.68
N GLY A 121 2.46 17.82 17.68
CA GLY A 121 2.02 18.32 18.98
C GLY A 121 0.72 19.14 18.97
N VAL A 122 -0.06 19.06 17.88
CA VAL A 122 -1.31 19.84 17.73
C VAL A 122 -2.47 19.13 18.44
N GLN A 123 -3.01 19.76 19.49
CA GLN A 123 -4.16 19.25 20.23
C GLN A 123 -5.45 19.10 19.38
N TYR A 124 -6.31 18.19 19.86
CA TYR A 124 -7.50 17.68 19.19
C TYR A 124 -8.56 18.75 18.92
N TYR A 125 -8.98 18.82 17.65
CA TYR A 125 -10.37 19.10 17.30
C TYR A 125 -10.88 17.90 16.52
N THR A 126 -11.76 17.15 17.15
CA THR A 126 -12.43 15.97 16.60
C THR A 126 -13.48 16.43 15.60
N ASP A 127 -13.06 16.74 14.37
CA ASP A 127 -14.00 16.68 13.24
C ASP A 127 -14.20 15.20 12.89
N ASN A 128 -14.92 14.50 13.78
CA ASN A 128 -15.57 13.24 13.46
C ASN A 128 -16.79 13.54 12.60
N THR A 129 -16.59 14.18 11.43
CA THR A 129 -17.52 13.96 10.34
C THR A 129 -17.27 12.55 9.85
N PHE A 130 -17.92 11.58 10.49
CA PHE A 130 -18.32 10.34 9.83
C PHE A 130 -19.21 10.77 8.67
N ILE A 131 -18.60 11.21 7.58
CA ILE A 131 -19.32 11.39 6.33
C ILE A 131 -19.83 9.98 6.02
N ASP A 132 -21.15 9.84 5.90
CA ASP A 132 -21.77 8.59 5.49
C ASP A 132 -21.17 8.17 4.14
N MET A 133 -20.23 7.22 4.19
CA MET A 133 -19.37 6.85 3.08
C MET A 133 -20.02 5.81 2.16
N ASP A 134 -21.23 5.36 2.51
CA ASP A 134 -21.92 4.26 1.84
C ASP A 134 -22.66 4.71 0.56
N GLY A 135 -22.81 6.02 0.35
CA GLY A 135 -23.44 6.59 -0.85
C GLY A 135 -22.51 7.38 -1.79
N ILE A 136 -21.28 7.69 -1.39
CA ILE A 136 -20.36 8.52 -2.20
C ILE A 136 -19.55 7.66 -3.15
N ASP A 137 -19.60 7.99 -4.46
CA ASP A 137 -18.85 7.33 -5.54
C ASP A 137 -17.36 7.17 -5.18
N GLU A 138 -16.80 5.99 -5.45
CA GLU A 138 -15.40 5.63 -5.16
C GLU A 138 -14.43 6.67 -5.74
N MET A 139 -14.79 7.34 -6.84
CA MET A 139 -13.93 8.28 -7.56
C MET A 139 -14.12 9.73 -7.13
N ALA A 140 -15.27 10.10 -6.58
CA ALA A 140 -15.43 11.39 -5.88
C ALA A 140 -14.42 11.52 -4.73
N LYS A 141 -14.04 10.40 -4.11
CA LYS A 141 -13.06 10.29 -3.01
C LYS A 141 -11.60 10.51 -3.43
N PHE A 142 -11.31 10.62 -4.73
CA PHE A 142 -9.96 10.81 -5.28
C PHE A 142 -9.87 11.99 -6.27
N GLN A 143 -10.82 12.93 -6.26
CA GLN A 143 -10.78 14.10 -7.16
C GLN A 143 -9.58 15.02 -6.87
N ASP A 144 -9.13 15.01 -5.62
CA ASP A 144 -7.93 15.68 -5.11
C ASP A 144 -6.63 15.16 -5.75
N ILE A 145 -6.63 13.93 -6.27
CA ILE A 145 -5.47 13.29 -6.89
C ILE A 145 -5.63 13.26 -8.40
N ARG A 146 -4.60 13.72 -9.13
CA ARG A 146 -4.57 13.65 -10.60
C ARG A 146 -4.56 12.21 -11.10
N ASP A 147 -5.06 11.98 -12.31
CA ASP A 147 -5.04 10.66 -12.98
C ASP A 147 -3.71 10.43 -13.72
N THR A 148 -2.59 10.80 -13.09
CA THR A 148 -1.22 10.63 -13.60
C THR A 148 -0.23 10.69 -12.43
N PHE A 149 0.90 9.99 -12.52
CA PHE A 149 2.02 10.12 -11.58
C PHE A 149 2.91 11.33 -11.89
N VAL A 150 2.76 11.94 -13.07
CA VAL A 150 3.57 13.10 -13.48
C VAL A 150 3.15 14.34 -12.71
N GLY A 151 4.14 15.02 -12.12
CA GLY A 151 3.94 16.31 -11.45
C GLY A 151 3.11 16.23 -10.16
N ILE A 152 3.05 15.07 -9.50
CA ILE A 152 2.53 14.98 -8.14
C ILE A 152 3.53 15.66 -7.21
N GLN A 153 3.03 16.56 -6.38
CA GLN A 153 3.87 17.29 -5.43
C GLN A 153 4.31 16.35 -4.29
N PRO A 154 5.56 16.46 -3.79
CA PRO A 154 6.07 15.60 -2.71
C PRO A 154 5.18 15.58 -1.46
N ARG A 155 4.58 16.72 -1.10
CA ARG A 155 3.64 16.87 0.02
C ARG A 155 2.37 16.03 -0.08
N THR A 156 2.02 15.56 -1.28
CA THR A 156 0.84 14.70 -1.51
C THR A 156 1.11 13.26 -1.07
N TYR A 157 2.37 12.87 -0.88
CA TYR A 157 2.74 11.55 -0.41
C TYR A 157 2.59 11.41 1.12
N PRO A 158 2.31 10.20 1.64
CA PRO A 158 2.08 8.96 0.88
C PRO A 158 0.73 8.97 0.16
N LEU A 159 0.69 8.39 -1.04
CA LEU A 159 -0.55 8.20 -1.78
C LEU A 159 -1.31 7.01 -1.21
N VAL A 160 -2.50 7.24 -0.65
CA VAL A 160 -3.40 6.16 -0.21
C VAL A 160 -4.54 6.06 -1.22
N ILE A 161 -4.46 5.07 -2.10
CA ILE A 161 -5.31 4.95 -3.29
C ILE A 161 -5.84 3.53 -3.50
N THR A 162 -6.89 3.39 -4.31
CA THR A 162 -7.35 2.06 -4.71
C THR A 162 -6.49 1.48 -5.82
N PHE A 163 -6.53 0.15 -6.00
CA PHE A 163 -5.89 -0.49 -7.17
C PHE A 163 -6.41 0.07 -8.50
N ARG A 164 -7.71 0.36 -8.60
CA ARG A 164 -8.29 1.01 -9.80
C ARG A 164 -7.70 2.39 -10.03
N LYS A 165 -7.62 3.23 -8.99
CA LYS A 165 -7.00 4.56 -9.10
C LYS A 165 -5.52 4.45 -9.50
N PHE A 166 -4.79 3.48 -8.95
CA PHE A 166 -3.42 3.19 -9.35
C PHE A 166 -3.31 2.89 -10.86
N LEU A 167 -4.17 2.00 -11.40
CA LEU A 167 -4.18 1.70 -12.84
C LEU A 167 -4.47 2.92 -13.70
N MET A 168 -5.37 3.81 -13.25
CA MET A 168 -5.66 5.06 -13.96
C MET A 168 -4.47 6.01 -13.98
N MET A 169 -3.80 6.17 -12.83
CA MET A 169 -2.59 7.00 -12.74
C MET A 169 -1.44 6.43 -13.57
N LEU A 170 -1.29 5.11 -13.59
CA LEU A 170 -0.31 4.43 -14.42
C LEU A 170 -0.57 4.67 -15.91
N ASP A 171 -1.82 4.47 -16.35
CA ASP A 171 -2.21 4.66 -17.74
C ASP A 171 -2.03 6.13 -18.19
N GLY A 172 -2.43 7.10 -17.37
CA GLY A 172 -2.25 8.52 -17.65
C GLY A 172 -0.81 9.04 -17.47
N THR A 173 0.13 8.18 -17.08
CA THR A 173 1.58 8.48 -17.07
C THR A 173 2.25 8.07 -18.38
N ILE A 174 1.66 7.13 -19.12
CA ILE A 174 2.25 6.57 -20.33
C ILE A 174 1.72 7.34 -21.54
N ASP A 175 2.60 7.80 -22.43
CA ASP A 175 2.24 8.58 -23.63
C ASP A 175 1.20 7.88 -24.51
N ASN A 176 1.24 6.55 -24.54
CA ASN A 176 0.37 5.70 -25.34
C ASN A 176 -0.75 5.05 -24.48
N SER A 177 -1.54 5.89 -23.80
CA SER A 177 -2.64 5.46 -22.92
C SER A 177 -3.53 4.40 -23.58
N TYR A 178 -3.74 3.29 -22.87
CA TYR A 178 -4.66 2.23 -23.27
C TYR A 178 -6.11 2.74 -23.18
N LEU A 179 -6.44 3.48 -22.12
CA LEU A 179 -7.79 4.01 -21.94
C LEU A 179 -8.14 5.02 -23.04
N ASP A 180 -7.21 5.87 -23.45
CA ASP A 180 -7.44 6.81 -24.54
C ASP A 180 -7.62 6.08 -25.86
N ARG A 181 -6.68 5.20 -26.24
CA ARG A 181 -6.72 4.46 -27.51
C ARG A 181 -8.00 3.66 -27.72
N PHE A 182 -8.47 2.99 -26.68
CA PHE A 182 -9.53 1.99 -26.82
C PHE A 182 -10.88 2.45 -26.27
N TYR A 183 -10.95 3.56 -25.51
CA TYR A 183 -12.19 3.95 -24.81
C TYR A 183 -12.49 5.45 -24.80
N ALA A 184 -11.50 6.33 -24.62
CA ALA A 184 -11.76 7.78 -24.52
C ALA A 184 -12.02 8.45 -25.90
N VAL A 185 -11.78 7.75 -27.01
CA VAL A 185 -11.88 8.31 -28.38
C VAL A 185 -13.31 8.35 -28.93
N ARG A 186 -14.34 7.92 -28.20
CA ARG A 186 -15.74 8.07 -28.64
C ARG A 186 -16.37 9.39 -28.19
N GLY A 187 -15.92 10.50 -28.78
CA GLY A 187 -16.76 11.68 -29.04
C GLY A 187 -17.24 12.56 -27.88
N TYR A 188 -16.58 12.56 -26.71
CA TYR A 188 -16.91 13.54 -25.64
C TYR A 188 -15.83 14.60 -25.54
N SER A 189 -16.25 15.87 -25.49
CA SER A 189 -15.34 17.02 -25.34
C SER A 189 -14.43 16.84 -24.13
N LYS A 190 -13.21 17.39 -24.23
CA LYS A 190 -12.20 17.43 -23.15
C LYS A 190 -12.69 18.10 -21.84
N GLU A 191 -13.93 18.56 -21.77
CA GLU A 191 -14.38 19.52 -20.76
C GLU A 191 -15.01 18.91 -19.51
N ASN A 192 -15.44 17.64 -19.52
CA ASN A 192 -16.01 17.02 -18.31
C ASN A 192 -15.18 15.85 -17.79
N ARG A 193 -14.27 16.15 -16.85
CA ARG A 193 -13.45 15.15 -16.12
C ARG A 193 -14.33 14.04 -15.53
N SER A 194 -15.53 14.37 -15.04
CA SER A 194 -16.47 13.38 -14.48
C SER A 194 -16.93 12.33 -15.50
N SER A 195 -17.16 12.72 -16.76
CA SER A 195 -17.61 11.80 -17.83
C SER A 195 -16.50 10.82 -18.25
N ARG A 196 -15.25 11.33 -18.33
CA ARG A 196 -14.07 10.49 -18.58
C ARG A 196 -13.88 9.47 -17.46
N LEU A 197 -13.99 9.90 -16.20
CA LEU A 197 -13.87 9.05 -15.02
C LEU A 197 -14.86 7.86 -15.05
N ILE A 198 -16.15 8.13 -15.30
CA ILE A 198 -17.20 7.09 -15.41
C ILE A 198 -16.91 6.10 -16.54
N SER A 199 -16.46 6.60 -17.70
CA SER A 199 -16.12 5.78 -18.86
C SER A 199 -14.94 4.85 -18.58
N VAL A 200 -13.91 5.38 -17.92
CA VAL A 200 -12.73 4.60 -17.49
C VAL A 200 -13.12 3.54 -16.45
N GLN A 201 -13.97 3.87 -15.48
CA GLN A 201 -14.43 2.93 -14.46
C GLN A 201 -15.20 1.77 -15.07
N THR A 202 -16.10 2.09 -16.01
CA THR A 202 -16.86 1.09 -16.76
C THR A 202 -15.91 0.24 -17.60
N CYS A 203 -14.90 0.82 -18.26
CA CYS A 203 -13.89 0.07 -18.97
C CYS A 203 -13.15 -0.92 -18.04
N LEU A 204 -12.58 -0.45 -16.92
CA LEU A 204 -11.83 -1.29 -15.99
C LEU A 204 -12.69 -2.47 -15.49
N ARG A 205 -13.97 -2.22 -15.18
CA ARG A 205 -14.91 -3.26 -14.74
C ARG A 205 -15.31 -4.22 -15.87
N THR A 206 -15.54 -3.68 -17.07
CA THR A 206 -16.04 -4.46 -18.21
C THR A 206 -14.95 -5.11 -19.04
N LYS A 207 -13.66 -4.90 -18.75
CA LYS A 207 -12.54 -5.51 -19.49
C LYS A 207 -11.68 -6.43 -18.65
N GLU A 208 -11.88 -6.45 -17.34
CA GLU A 208 -11.26 -7.45 -16.48
C GLU A 208 -11.57 -8.87 -17.02
N VAL A 209 -10.50 -9.64 -17.25
CA VAL A 209 -10.60 -11.01 -17.75
C VAL A 209 -10.70 -11.94 -16.54
N ASN A 210 -11.93 -12.21 -16.13
CA ASN A 210 -12.24 -13.29 -15.21
C ASN A 210 -12.37 -14.63 -15.96
N TYR A 211 -12.55 -15.71 -15.22
CA TYR A 211 -12.66 -17.07 -15.79
C TYR A 211 -13.79 -17.18 -16.82
N ASP A 212 -14.97 -16.65 -16.50
CA ASP A 212 -16.13 -16.72 -17.40
C ASP A 212 -15.87 -15.99 -18.71
N ARG A 213 -15.30 -14.78 -18.62
CA ARG A 213 -14.92 -13.99 -19.80
C ARG A 213 -13.84 -14.70 -20.60
N PHE A 214 -12.85 -15.30 -19.95
CA PHE A 214 -11.84 -16.10 -20.62
C PHE A 214 -12.49 -17.23 -21.42
N CYS A 215 -13.39 -18.00 -20.81
CA CYS A 215 -14.10 -19.10 -21.45
C CYS A 215 -14.95 -18.65 -22.65
N CYS A 216 -15.67 -17.53 -22.51
CA CYS A 216 -16.56 -17.03 -23.55
C CYS A 216 -15.83 -16.34 -24.72
N PHE A 217 -14.80 -15.53 -24.43
CA PHE A 217 -14.23 -14.59 -25.41
C PHE A 217 -12.78 -14.86 -25.78
N TYR A 218 -12.02 -15.63 -25.01
CA TYR A 218 -10.59 -15.87 -25.29
C TYR A 218 -10.33 -17.31 -25.68
N ARG A 219 -10.82 -18.26 -24.87
CA ARG A 219 -10.65 -19.70 -25.06
C ARG A 219 -11.05 -20.20 -26.46
N PRO A 220 -12.15 -19.73 -27.10
CA PRO A 220 -12.55 -20.21 -28.43
C PRO A 220 -11.54 -19.88 -29.54
N HIS A 221 -10.69 -18.87 -29.33
CA HIS A 221 -9.66 -18.45 -30.29
C HIS A 221 -8.35 -19.23 -30.15
N PHE A 222 -8.23 -20.09 -29.16
CA PHE A 222 -7.02 -20.88 -28.95
C PHE A 222 -6.93 -22.00 -29.99
N ASN A 223 -5.71 -22.34 -30.40
CA ASN A 223 -5.49 -23.40 -31.37
C ASN A 223 -5.99 -24.73 -30.82
N LYS A 224 -7.05 -25.28 -31.45
CA LYS A 224 -7.72 -26.52 -31.04
C LYS A 224 -6.76 -27.71 -30.89
N LYS A 225 -5.63 -27.74 -31.63
CA LYS A 225 -4.60 -28.79 -31.51
C LYS A 225 -3.83 -28.71 -30.19
N LEU A 226 -3.57 -27.50 -29.69
CA LEU A 226 -2.82 -27.28 -28.45
C LEU A 226 -3.70 -27.47 -27.21
N ILE A 227 -5.01 -27.21 -27.31
CA ILE A 227 -5.93 -27.26 -26.17
C ILE A 227 -6.82 -28.51 -26.11
N LYS A 228 -6.64 -29.48 -27.01
CA LYS A 228 -7.56 -30.63 -27.22
C LYS A 228 -7.86 -31.42 -25.94
N ASN A 229 -6.89 -31.52 -25.04
CA ASN A 229 -7.00 -32.28 -23.77
C ASN A 229 -6.75 -31.41 -22.53
N LEU A 230 -6.75 -30.08 -22.68
CA LEU A 230 -6.47 -29.19 -21.56
C LEU A 230 -7.77 -28.68 -20.98
N ASP A 231 -7.94 -28.83 -19.67
CA ASP A 231 -9.06 -28.23 -18.97
C ASP A 231 -9.00 -26.68 -19.02
N SER A 232 -10.16 -26.03 -19.15
CA SER A 232 -10.24 -24.56 -19.26
C SER A 232 -9.79 -23.86 -17.99
N SER A 233 -10.11 -24.41 -16.81
CA SER A 233 -9.69 -23.83 -15.54
C SER A 233 -8.17 -23.93 -15.35
N ARG A 234 -7.56 -25.04 -15.75
CA ARG A 234 -6.10 -25.22 -15.71
C ARG A 234 -5.37 -24.24 -16.61
N VAL A 235 -5.83 -24.07 -17.85
CA VAL A 235 -5.21 -23.11 -18.78
C VAL A 235 -5.37 -21.68 -18.29
N PHE A 236 -6.55 -21.32 -17.77
CA PHE A 236 -6.77 -20.00 -17.20
C PHE A 236 -5.86 -19.76 -15.99
N ALA A 237 -5.81 -20.69 -15.04
CA ALA A 237 -4.96 -20.60 -13.86
C ALA A 237 -3.47 -20.46 -14.22
N GLU A 238 -2.99 -21.22 -15.21
CA GLU A 238 -1.62 -21.15 -15.70
C GLU A 238 -1.31 -19.78 -16.31
N ILE A 239 -2.16 -19.28 -17.21
CA ILE A 239 -1.99 -17.94 -17.81
C ILE A 239 -2.00 -16.85 -16.73
N MET A 240 -2.97 -16.91 -15.81
CA MET A 240 -3.09 -15.94 -14.74
C MET A 240 -1.91 -16.01 -13.76
N SER A 241 -1.36 -17.20 -13.52
CA SER A 241 -0.12 -17.43 -12.77
C SER A 241 1.04 -16.70 -13.45
N HIS A 242 1.28 -16.92 -14.73
CA HIS A 242 2.37 -16.23 -15.45
C HIS A 242 2.20 -14.71 -15.45
N ILE A 243 0.98 -14.21 -15.63
CA ILE A 243 0.70 -12.76 -15.66
C ILE A 243 0.84 -12.13 -14.26
N LYS A 244 0.30 -12.77 -13.22
CA LYS A 244 0.26 -12.21 -11.86
C LYS A 244 1.50 -12.53 -11.03
N GLY A 245 2.47 -13.26 -11.58
CA GLY A 245 3.69 -13.63 -10.88
C GLY A 245 3.51 -14.78 -9.90
N GLY A 246 2.93 -15.88 -10.36
CA GLY A 246 2.95 -17.15 -9.65
C GLY A 246 4.38 -17.65 -9.50
N LEU A 247 4.67 -18.29 -8.36
CA LEU A 247 5.97 -18.89 -8.11
C LEU A 247 6.28 -19.90 -9.22
N SER A 248 7.35 -19.66 -9.98
CA SER A 248 7.95 -20.77 -10.71
C SER A 248 8.46 -21.76 -9.66
N LEU A 249 8.40 -23.07 -9.93
CA LEU A 249 8.90 -24.12 -9.03
C LEU A 249 10.38 -23.93 -8.60
N LYS A 250 11.10 -22.93 -9.13
CA LYS A 250 12.49 -22.60 -8.81
C LYS A 250 12.66 -21.54 -7.72
N ASP A 251 11.59 -20.84 -7.32
CA ASP A 251 11.68 -19.72 -6.38
C ASP A 251 11.09 -20.09 -5.02
N TYR A 252 11.73 -21.02 -4.31
CA TYR A 252 11.44 -21.23 -2.89
C TYR A 252 11.90 -20.00 -2.10
N VAL A 253 10.97 -19.08 -1.86
CA VAL A 253 11.10 -18.07 -0.80
C VAL A 253 11.00 -18.80 0.53
N SER A 254 11.94 -18.54 1.44
CA SER A 254 11.90 -19.04 2.82
C SER A 254 10.60 -18.56 3.48
N VAL A 255 9.60 -19.43 3.56
CA VAL A 255 8.39 -19.21 4.34
C VAL A 255 8.70 -19.66 5.76
N SER A 256 9.03 -18.72 6.64
CA SER A 256 9.04 -18.97 8.07
C SER A 256 7.59 -18.94 8.55
N THR A 257 6.99 -20.11 8.68
CA THR A 257 5.72 -20.28 9.39
C THR A 257 6.03 -20.30 10.88
N PHE A 258 5.64 -19.27 11.60
CA PHE A 258 5.58 -19.30 13.05
C PHE A 258 4.15 -19.68 13.45
N TYR A 259 4.02 -20.80 14.16
CA TYR A 259 2.75 -21.27 14.75
C TYR A 259 2.40 -20.48 16.00
#